data_AF-A0A7Y7JYW8-F1
#
_entry.id   AF-A0A7Y7JYW8-F1
#
_cell.length_a   1.000
_cell.length_b   1.000
_cell.length_c   1.000
_cell.angle_alpha   90.00
_cell.angle_beta   90.00
_cell.angle_gamma   90.00
#
_symmetry.space_group_name_H-M   'P 1'
#
loop_
_entity.id
_entity.type
_entity.pdbx_description
1 polymer ?
#
loop_
_entity_poly.entity_id
_entity_poly.type
_entity_poly.pdbx_seq_one_letter_code
_entity_poly.pdbx_strand_id
1 'polypeptide(L)'
;MLKQTLQINNIDDYLYYFIEKANEQSFEIRFPQVKERILQNCAELKNRIASIDGRNFFQHLAQINGLESEIWILIEMCSIADSEGASIFSEEEILTIAQNDFKTYFKEKCGINILNTPPHSLHFLTK
;
A
#
# COMPACT_ATOMS: atom_id res chain seq x y z
N MET A 1 -4.46 17.35 22.07
CA MET A 1 -3.87 17.41 20.72
C MET A 1 -5.00 17.62 19.74
N LEU A 2 -5.01 18.73 18.99
CA LEU A 2 -5.93 18.90 17.86
C LEU A 2 -5.57 17.80 16.84
N LYS A 3 -6.49 16.86 16.60
CA LYS A 3 -6.37 15.90 15.50
C LYS A 3 -6.25 16.74 14.22
N GLN A 4 -5.06 16.83 13.63
CA GLN A 4 -4.94 17.33 12.26
C GLN A 4 -5.82 16.44 11.39
N THR A 5 -6.83 17.03 10.77
CA THR A 5 -7.65 16.35 9.79
C THR A 5 -6.78 16.12 8.56
N LEU A 6 -6.70 14.88 8.09
CA LEU A 6 -6.05 14.56 6.82
C LEU A 6 -6.70 15.40 5.72
N GLN A 7 -5.94 16.29 5.09
CA GLN A 7 -6.38 17.09 3.94
C GLN A 7 -5.64 16.60 2.71
N ILE A 8 -6.37 16.03 1.75
CA ILE A 8 -5.85 15.55 0.47
C ILE A 8 -6.57 16.33 -0.62
N ASN A 9 -5.89 17.27 -1.27
CA ASN A 9 -6.45 18.07 -2.35
C ASN A 9 -6.02 17.57 -3.73
N ASN A 10 -4.89 16.86 -3.79
CA ASN A 10 -4.32 16.34 -5.02
C ASN A 10 -3.53 15.04 -4.76
N ILE A 11 -3.03 14.43 -5.83
CA ILE A 11 -2.29 13.16 -5.75
C ILE A 11 -0.95 13.29 -5.01
N ASP A 12 -0.28 14.44 -5.11
CA ASP A 12 0.98 14.65 -4.41
C ASP A 12 0.75 14.79 -2.90
N ASP A 13 -0.35 15.43 -2.48
CA ASP A 13 -0.76 15.47 -1.06
C ASP A 13 -0.99 14.05 -0.51
N TYR A 14 -1.58 13.17 -1.32
CA TYR A 14 -1.83 11.78 -0.95
C TYR A 14 -0.53 10.97 -0.85
N LEU A 15 0.31 11.03 -1.88
CA LEU A 15 1.54 10.24 -1.96
C LEU A 15 2.63 10.71 -1.02
N TYR A 16 2.58 11.97 -0.56
CA TYR A 16 3.57 12.55 0.36
C TYR A 16 3.81 11.64 1.58
N TYR A 17 2.74 11.12 2.20
CA TYR A 17 2.87 10.23 3.35
C TYR A 17 3.72 8.97 3.05
N PHE A 18 3.44 8.29 1.93
CA PHE A 18 4.14 7.05 1.56
C PHE A 18 5.58 7.32 1.14
N ILE A 19 5.82 8.42 0.43
CA ILE A 19 7.17 8.83 0.00
C ILE A 19 8.02 9.18 1.21
N GLU A 20 7.50 9.96 2.17
CA GLU A 20 8.23 10.27 3.40
C GLU A 20 8.52 9.02 4.22
N LYS A 21 7.54 8.11 4.34
CA LYS A 21 7.73 6.81 5.00
C LYS A 21 8.85 5.99 4.35
N ALA A 22 8.86 5.88 3.03
CA ALA A 22 9.90 5.15 2.29
C ALA A 22 11.29 5.82 2.39
N ASN A 23 11.36 7.11 2.76
CA ASN A 23 12.60 7.84 2.96
C ASN A 23 13.13 7.80 4.41
N GLU A 24 12.44 7.10 5.32
CA GLU A 24 12.96 6.87 6.67
C GLU A 24 14.26 6.03 6.61
N GLN A 25 15.17 6.28 7.55
CA GLN A 25 16.51 5.69 7.55
C GLN A 25 16.51 4.15 7.60
N SER A 26 15.49 3.54 8.22
CA SER A 26 15.33 2.08 8.27
C SER A 26 15.17 1.50 6.87
N PHE A 27 14.38 2.13 6.01
CA PHE A 27 14.20 1.69 4.62
C PHE A 27 15.47 1.89 3.79
N GLU A 28 16.24 2.95 4.03
CA GLU A 28 17.51 3.17 3.31
C GLU A 28 18.57 2.10 3.64
N ILE A 29 18.67 1.72 4.92
CA ILE A 29 19.76 0.87 5.40
C ILE A 29 19.38 -0.62 5.40
N ARG A 30 18.14 -0.95 5.79
CA ARG A 30 17.69 -2.33 6.00
C ARG A 30 16.80 -2.88 4.90
N PHE A 31 16.02 -2.01 4.25
CA PHE A 31 15.00 -2.44 3.27
C PHE A 31 15.02 -1.61 1.96
N PRO A 32 16.18 -1.54 1.26
CA PRO A 32 16.33 -0.72 0.05
C PRO A 32 15.46 -1.18 -1.13
N GLN A 33 15.22 -2.48 -1.30
CA GLN A 33 14.33 -3.02 -2.34
C GLN A 33 12.86 -2.75 -2.00
N VAL A 34 12.47 -2.82 -0.72
CA VAL A 34 11.13 -2.43 -0.27
C VAL A 34 10.91 -0.94 -0.52
N LYS A 35 11.91 -0.10 -0.21
CA LYS A 35 11.89 1.33 -0.55
C LYS A 35 11.62 1.53 -2.04
N GLU A 36 12.41 0.88 -2.88
CA GLU A 36 12.26 0.98 -4.33
C GLU A 36 10.85 0.57 -4.76
N ARG A 37 10.33 -0.53 -4.23
CA ARG A 37 8.99 -1.03 -4.53
C ARG A 37 7.88 -0.05 -4.13
N ILE A 38 7.97 0.56 -2.93
CA ILE A 38 7.01 1.58 -2.49
C ILE A 38 7.02 2.79 -3.45
N LEU A 39 8.21 3.26 -3.85
CA LEU A 39 8.35 4.40 -4.75
C LEU A 39 7.83 4.08 -6.16
N GLN A 40 8.09 2.86 -6.67
CA GLN A 40 7.52 2.36 -7.93
C GLN A 40 5.98 2.36 -7.87
N ASN A 41 5.40 1.82 -6.79
CA ASN A 41 3.95 1.78 -6.61
C ASN A 41 3.36 3.19 -6.50
N CYS A 42 4.04 4.14 -5.84
CA CYS A 42 3.62 5.54 -5.80
C CYS A 42 3.62 6.20 -7.19
N ALA A 43 4.66 5.96 -8.00
CA ALA A 43 4.72 6.46 -9.37
C ALA A 43 3.61 5.85 -10.23
N GLU A 44 3.32 4.57 -10.05
CA GLU A 44 2.26 3.88 -10.78
C GLU A 44 0.86 4.36 -10.36
N LEU A 45 0.63 4.59 -9.07
CA LEU A 45 -0.59 5.24 -8.55
C LEU A 45 -0.82 6.58 -9.23
N LYS A 46 0.20 7.44 -9.28
CA LYS A 46 0.13 8.76 -9.93
C LYS A 46 -0.25 8.64 -11.40
N ASN A 47 0.39 7.73 -12.13
CA ASN A 47 0.11 7.50 -13.54
C ASN A 47 -1.32 6.98 -13.77
N ARG A 48 -1.77 6.01 -12.97
CA ARG A 48 -3.11 5.42 -13.09
C ARG A 48 -4.19 6.44 -12.83
N ILE A 49 -4.04 7.27 -11.80
CA ILE A 49 -5.01 8.32 -11.45
C ILE A 49 -5.10 9.37 -12.55
N ALA A 50 -3.96 9.77 -13.13
CA ALA A 50 -3.93 10.74 -14.23
C ALA A 50 -4.61 10.24 -15.52
N SER A 51 -4.71 8.92 -15.72
CA SER A 51 -5.32 8.31 -16.91
C SER A 51 -6.80 7.91 -16.75
N ILE A 52 -7.42 8.18 -15.60
CA ILE A 52 -8.79 7.75 -15.34
C ILE A 52 -9.79 8.50 -16.23
N ASP A 53 -10.70 7.74 -16.83
CA ASP A 53 -11.93 8.22 -17.44
C ASP A 53 -13.11 7.30 -17.11
N GLY A 54 -14.32 7.66 -17.56
CA GLY A 54 -15.53 6.88 -17.27
C GLY A 54 -15.56 5.47 -17.86
N ARG A 55 -14.73 5.15 -18.85
CA ARG A 55 -14.68 3.84 -19.51
C ARG A 55 -13.74 2.89 -18.78
N ASN A 56 -12.68 3.42 -18.18
CA ASN A 56 -11.64 2.63 -17.53
C ASN A 56 -11.67 2.72 -15.98
N PHE A 57 -12.56 3.53 -15.40
CA PHE A 57 -12.65 3.81 -13.97
C PHE A 57 -12.54 2.57 -13.08
N PHE A 58 -13.40 1.56 -13.28
CA PHE A 58 -13.43 0.39 -12.41
C PHE A 58 -12.15 -0.45 -12.50
N GLN A 59 -11.53 -0.51 -13.69
CA GLN A 59 -10.26 -1.21 -13.88
C GLN A 59 -9.13 -0.48 -13.16
N HIS A 60 -9.02 0.84 -13.34
CA HIS A 60 -7.99 1.63 -12.66
C HIS A 60 -8.18 1.63 -11.16
N LEU A 61 -9.41 1.74 -10.67
CA LEU A 61 -9.69 1.70 -9.24
C LEU A 61 -9.25 0.38 -8.60
N ALA A 62 -9.54 -0.75 -9.25
CA ALA A 62 -9.10 -2.05 -8.77
C ALA A 62 -7.57 -2.18 -8.70
N GLN A 63 -6.87 -1.58 -9.67
CA GLN A 63 -5.40 -1.57 -9.69
C GLN A 63 -4.83 -0.60 -8.65
N ILE A 64 -5.46 0.56 -8.45
CA ILE A 64 -5.10 1.55 -7.43
C ILE A 64 -5.20 0.93 -6.04
N ASN A 65 -6.33 0.29 -5.73
CA ASN A 65 -6.51 -0.38 -4.44
C ASN A 65 -5.46 -1.49 -4.23
N GLY A 66 -5.07 -2.20 -5.28
CA GLY A 66 -4.03 -3.22 -5.19
C GLY A 66 -2.65 -2.65 -4.89
N LEU A 67 -2.25 -1.58 -5.60
CA LEU A 67 -0.99 -0.88 -5.36
C LEU A 67 -0.92 -0.28 -3.95
N GLU A 68 -2.01 0.33 -3.48
CA GLU A 68 -2.09 0.88 -2.13
C GLU A 68 -2.00 -0.22 -1.07
N SER A 69 -2.71 -1.33 -1.27
CA SER A 69 -2.64 -2.49 -0.37
C SER A 69 -1.23 -3.05 -0.28
N GLU A 70 -0.54 -3.17 -1.40
CA GLU A 70 0.85 -3.63 -1.44
C GLU A 70 1.79 -2.67 -0.67
N ILE A 71 1.65 -1.35 -0.87
CA ILE A 71 2.43 -0.35 -0.11
C ILE A 71 2.22 -0.53 1.39
N TRP A 72 0.97 -0.70 1.83
CA TRP A 72 0.68 -0.88 3.25
C TRP A 72 1.25 -2.16 3.83
N ILE A 73 1.15 -3.29 3.11
CA ILE A 73 1.76 -4.56 3.57
C ILE A 73 3.27 -4.37 3.74
N LEU A 74 3.94 -3.75 2.76
CA LEU A 74 5.38 -3.48 2.83
C LEU A 74 5.75 -2.67 4.09
N ILE A 75 5.02 -1.58 4.36
CA ILE A 75 5.26 -0.73 5.54
C ILE A 75 5.04 -1.50 6.84
N GLU A 76 3.94 -2.26 6.94
CA GLU A 76 3.60 -3.02 8.15
C GLU A 76 4.60 -4.13 8.43
N MET A 77 5.02 -4.88 7.40
CA MET A 77 5.99 -5.96 7.54
C MET A 77 7.37 -5.46 7.94
N CYS A 78 7.82 -4.33 7.38
CA CYS A 78 9.05 -3.67 7.84
C CYS A 78 8.94 -3.22 9.31
N SER A 79 7.80 -2.65 9.71
CA SER A 79 7.57 -2.26 11.11
C SER A 79 7.63 -3.46 12.07
N ILE A 80 7.11 -4.62 11.67
CA ILE A 80 7.18 -5.86 12.45
C ILE A 80 8.64 -6.34 12.55
N ALA A 81 9.35 -6.41 11.41
CA ALA A 81 10.74 -6.83 11.33
C ALA A 81 11.72 -5.91 12.08
N ASP A 82 11.36 -4.63 12.26
CA ASP A 82 12.10 -3.67 13.08
C ASP A 82 11.83 -3.85 14.59
N SER A 83 10.61 -4.27 14.97
CA SER A 83 10.16 -4.30 16.37
C SER A 83 10.61 -5.53 17.17
N GLU A 84 10.85 -6.68 16.53
CA GLU A 84 11.05 -7.95 17.24
C GLU A 84 12.53 -8.32 17.51
N GLY A 85 13.49 -7.40 17.31
CA GLY A 85 14.89 -7.55 17.73
C GLY A 85 15.71 -8.62 16.99
N ALA A 86 15.06 -9.51 16.24
CA ALA A 86 15.63 -10.38 15.22
C ALA A 86 14.78 -10.21 13.95
N SER A 87 15.42 -10.13 12.78
CA SER A 87 14.71 -10.02 11.51
C SER A 87 13.94 -11.32 11.23
N ILE A 88 12.67 -11.38 11.62
CA ILE A 88 11.82 -12.56 11.42
C ILE A 88 11.58 -12.83 9.94
N PHE A 89 11.61 -11.76 9.14
CA PHE A 89 11.50 -11.82 7.69
C PHE A 89 12.72 -11.15 7.07
N SER A 90 13.24 -11.77 6.02
CA SER A 90 14.14 -11.14 5.07
C SER A 90 13.38 -10.16 4.18
N GLU A 91 14.11 -9.25 3.54
CA GLU A 91 13.52 -8.29 2.62
C GLU A 91 12.77 -8.97 1.46
N GLU A 92 13.31 -10.06 0.92
CA GLU A 92 12.69 -10.84 -0.15
C GLU A 92 11.36 -11.49 0.29
N GLU A 93 11.30 -11.98 1.53
CA GLU A 93 10.07 -12.52 2.11
C GLU A 93 9.01 -11.42 2.26
N ILE A 94 9.40 -10.22 2.70
CA ILE A 94 8.49 -9.07 2.81
C ILE A 94 7.90 -8.72 1.44
N LEU A 95 8.73 -8.63 0.40
CA LEU A 95 8.29 -8.37 -0.98
C LEU A 95 7.32 -9.46 -1.47
N THR A 96 7.65 -10.73 -1.19
CA THR A 96 6.82 -11.88 -1.60
C THR A 96 5.46 -11.87 -0.92
N ILE A 97 5.41 -11.56 0.38
CA ILE A 97 4.16 -11.44 1.15
C ILE A 97 3.30 -10.32 0.55
N ALA A 98 3.88 -9.14 0.31
CA ALA A 98 3.15 -8.02 -0.26
C ALA A 98 2.56 -8.33 -1.64
N GLN A 99 3.32 -9.04 -2.50
CA GLN A 99 2.87 -9.43 -3.83
C GLN A 99 1.71 -10.45 -3.80
N ASN A 100 1.65 -11.31 -2.79
CA ASN A 100 0.63 -12.36 -2.70
C ASN A 100 -0.64 -11.89 -2.00
N ASP A 101 -0.52 -11.05 -0.97
CA ASP A 101 -1.60 -10.80 -0.02
C ASP A 101 -2.34 -9.47 -0.27
N PHE A 102 -1.88 -8.64 -1.21
CA PHE A 102 -2.51 -7.33 -1.49
C PHE A 102 -4.01 -7.41 -1.81
N LYS A 103 -4.48 -8.53 -2.37
CA LYS A 103 -5.89 -8.72 -2.76
C LYS A 103 -6.84 -8.89 -1.56
N THR A 104 -6.31 -9.31 -0.40
CA THR A 104 -7.11 -9.53 0.81
C THR A 104 -6.90 -8.45 1.87
N TYR A 105 -5.83 -7.66 1.76
CA TYR A 105 -5.45 -6.62 2.73
C TYR A 105 -6.63 -5.79 3.24
N PHE A 106 -7.36 -5.10 2.37
CA PHE A 106 -8.47 -4.24 2.82
C PHE A 106 -9.67 -5.01 3.40
N LYS A 107 -9.88 -6.27 3.00
CA LYS A 107 -10.88 -7.14 3.64
C LYS A 107 -10.48 -7.39 5.09
N GLU A 108 -9.22 -7.74 5.31
CA GLU A 108 -8.67 -8.03 6.63
C GLU A 108 -8.69 -6.79 7.53
N LYS A 109 -8.28 -5.62 7.00
CA LYS A 109 -8.37 -4.34 7.74
C LYS A 109 -9.79 -3.93 8.08
N CYS A 110 -10.77 -4.36 7.30
CA CYS A 110 -12.20 -4.15 7.59
C CYS A 110 -12.83 -5.27 8.44
N GLY A 111 -12.05 -6.23 8.95
CA GLY A 111 -12.54 -7.35 9.76
C GLY A 111 -13.40 -8.36 8.97
N ILE A 112 -13.32 -8.34 7.64
CA ILE A 112 -14.02 -9.28 6.76
C ILE A 112 -13.15 -10.53 6.65
N ASN A 113 -13.72 -11.70 6.96
CA ASN A 113 -13.05 -12.97 6.75
C ASN A 113 -12.62 -13.11 5.27
N ILE A 114 -11.38 -13.54 5.02
CA ILE A 114 -10.79 -13.65 3.68
C ILE A 114 -11.58 -14.57 2.74
N LEU A 115 -12.32 -15.54 3.28
CA LEU A 115 -13.15 -16.46 2.51
C LEU A 115 -14.52 -15.88 2.14
N ASN A 116 -14.95 -14.81 2.81
CA ASN A 116 -16.25 -14.20 2.54
C ASN A 116 -16.18 -13.27 1.33
N THR A 117 -17.28 -13.20 0.58
CA THR A 117 -17.46 -12.17 -0.44
C THR A 117 -17.58 -10.80 0.22
N PRO A 118 -16.79 -9.79 -0.19
CA PRO A 118 -16.92 -8.45 0.36
C PRO A 118 -18.24 -7.81 -0.07
N PRO A 119 -18.72 -6.77 0.65
CA PRO A 119 -19.84 -5.95 0.21
C PRO A 119 -19.65 -5.41 -1.20
N HIS A 120 -20.76 -5.10 -1.88
CA HIS A 120 -20.74 -4.43 -3.18
C HIS A 120 -20.28 -2.97 -3.02
N SER A 121 -18.96 -2.77 -3.01
CA SER A 121 -18.32 -1.49 -2.73
C SER A 121 -17.06 -1.33 -3.57
N LEU A 122 -16.82 -0.09 -4.02
CA LEU A 122 -15.61 0.34 -4.70
C LEU A 122 -14.33 0.02 -3.91
N HIS A 123 -14.41 0.04 -2.58
CA HIS A 123 -13.26 -0.16 -1.69
C HIS A 123 -12.67 -1.57 -1.77
N PHE A 124 -13.48 -2.58 -2.09
CA PHE A 124 -13.04 -3.98 -2.15
C PHE A 124 -12.78 -4.47 -3.58
N LEU A 125 -12.77 -3.56 -4.56
CA LEU A 125 -12.33 -3.89 -5.90
C LEU A 125 -10.80 -3.97 -5.91
N THR A 126 -10.24 -5.14 -6.21
CA THR A 126 -8.80 -5.36 -6.35
C THR A 126 -8.54 -6.25 -7.57
N LYS A 127 -7.50 -5.97 -8.36
CA LYS A 127 -7.14 -6.79 -9.53
C LYS A 127 -5.66 -7.14 -9.55
#